data_AF-A0A519VY72-F1
#
_entry.id   AF-A0A519VY72-F1
#
_cell.length_a   1.000
_cell.length_b   1.000
_cell.length_c   1.000
_cell.angle_alpha   90.00
_cell.angle_beta   90.00
_cell.angle_gamma   90.00
#
_symmetry.space_group_name_H-M   'P 1'
#
loop_
_entity.id
_entity.type
_entity.pdbx_description
1 polymer ?
#
loop_
_entity_poly.entity_id
_entity_poly.type
_entity_poly.pdbx_seq_one_letter_code
_entity_poly.pdbx_strand_id
1 'polypeptide(L)'
;NLLVRLHQQGIGIGTLQAGILNEVRSEYQHNITQQLYVDSVTWNVVRKLKDDTIAMINNAVQGLSADANGIELSRAILQHMASIDENPYDLTIELIKKDIQKLF
;
A
#
# COMPACT_ATOMS: atom_id res chain seq x y z
N ASN A 1 4.99 -9.20 1.22
CA ASN A 1 6.42 -9.32 1.57
C ASN A 1 7.07 -8.00 2.03
N LEU A 2 6.42 -6.83 1.90
CA LEU A 2 7.03 -5.53 2.26
C LEU A 2 7.43 -5.42 3.75
N LEU A 3 6.48 -5.63 4.66
CA LEU A 3 6.69 -5.46 6.10
C LEU A 3 7.78 -6.39 6.66
N VAL A 4 7.88 -7.62 6.13
CA VAL A 4 8.92 -8.58 6.53
C VAL A 4 10.31 -8.09 6.13
N ARG A 5 10.47 -7.50 4.94
CA ARG A 5 11.75 -6.97 4.47
C ARG A 5 12.21 -5.74 5.25
N LEU A 6 11.26 -4.87 5.62
CA LEU A 6 11.56 -3.64 6.35
C LEU A 6 11.68 -3.85 7.86
N HIS A 7 11.23 -5.00 8.37
CA HIS A 7 11.31 -5.29 9.79
C HIS A 7 12.77 -5.50 10.24
N GLN A 8 13.15 -4.80 11.29
CA GLN A 8 14.40 -4.99 12.01
C GLN A 8 14.08 -5.04 13.51
N GLN A 9 14.83 -5.85 14.26
CA GLN A 9 14.61 -5.95 15.70
C GLN A 9 14.83 -4.57 16.35
N GLY A 10 13.86 -4.12 17.15
CA GLY A 10 13.90 -2.80 17.80
C GLY A 10 13.62 -1.61 16.87
N ILE A 11 13.13 -1.81 15.64
CA ILE A 11 12.82 -0.71 14.74
C ILE A 11 11.75 0.23 15.33
N GLY A 12 12.08 1.52 15.35
CA GLY A 12 11.16 2.57 15.78
C GLY A 12 10.01 2.76 14.79
N ILE A 13 8.85 3.17 15.29
CA ILE A 13 7.63 3.36 14.49
C ILE A 13 7.84 4.34 13.33
N GLY A 14 8.49 5.48 13.57
CA GLY A 14 8.75 6.50 12.55
C GLY A 14 9.69 6.01 11.45
N THR A 15 10.72 5.24 11.80
CA THR A 15 11.64 4.63 10.83
C THR A 15 10.93 3.61 9.94
N LEU A 16 10.11 2.75 10.55
CA LEU A 16 9.35 1.76 9.78
C LEU A 16 8.30 2.44 8.88
N GLN A 17 7.54 3.40 9.40
CA GLN A 17 6.57 4.17 8.63
C GLN A 17 7.23 4.84 7.42
N ALA A 18 8.34 5.54 7.63
CA ALA A 18 9.08 6.20 6.55
C ALA A 18 9.56 5.20 5.49
N GLY A 19 10.06 4.04 5.90
CA GLY A 19 10.46 2.96 5.01
C GLY A 19 9.31 2.45 4.14
N ILE A 20 8.15 2.17 4.74
CA ILE A 20 6.96 1.70 4.02
C ILE A 20 6.50 2.76 3.00
N LEU A 21 6.38 4.01 3.43
CA LEU A 21 5.92 5.10 2.57
C LEU A 21 6.86 5.34 1.39
N ASN A 22 8.17 5.19 1.59
CA ASN A 22 9.16 5.32 0.52
C ASN A 22 9.03 4.20 -0.51
N GLU A 23 8.84 2.95 -0.08
CA GLU A 23 8.64 1.81 -0.99
C GLU A 23 7.36 1.97 -1.82
N VAL A 24 6.24 2.39 -1.22
CA VAL A 24 4.99 2.66 -1.95
C VAL A 24 5.19 3.76 -3.00
N ARG A 25 5.89 4.84 -2.65
CA ARG A 25 6.17 5.93 -3.60
C ARG A 25 7.09 5.47 -4.72
N SER A 26 8.14 4.71 -4.41
CA SER A 26 9.10 4.21 -5.40
C SER A 26 8.41 3.29 -6.40
N GLU A 27 7.62 2.33 -5.92
CA GLU A 27 6.87 1.42 -6.79
C GLU A 27 5.90 2.20 -7.69
N TYR A 28 5.18 3.18 -7.13
CA TYR A 28 4.31 4.03 -7.92
C TYR A 28 5.06 4.80 -9.03
N GLN A 29 6.28 5.29 -8.78
CA GLN A 29 7.10 5.92 -9.83
C GLN A 29 7.42 4.94 -10.97
N HIS A 30 7.68 3.67 -10.66
CA HIS A 30 7.85 2.64 -11.68
C HIS A 30 6.54 2.40 -12.45
N ASN A 31 5.40 2.30 -11.76
CA ASN A 31 4.11 2.05 -12.40
C ASN A 31 3.63 3.20 -13.31
N ILE A 32 4.06 4.45 -13.08
CA ILE A 32 3.76 5.58 -13.98
C ILE A 32 4.19 5.29 -15.43
N THR A 33 5.33 4.61 -15.61
CA THR A 33 5.81 4.24 -16.96
C THR A 33 4.92 3.18 -17.62
N GLN A 34 4.21 2.39 -16.83
CA GLN A 34 3.32 1.32 -17.25
C GLN A 34 1.87 1.79 -17.46
N GLN A 35 1.53 3.04 -17.11
CA GLN A 35 0.16 3.57 -17.24
C GLN A 35 -0.39 3.48 -18.68
N LEU A 36 0.49 3.42 -19.68
CA LEU A 36 0.14 3.32 -21.10
C LEU A 36 -0.55 2.00 -21.46
N TYR A 37 -0.47 0.98 -20.59
CA TYR A 37 -1.06 -0.34 -20.81
C TYR A 37 -2.47 -0.50 -20.24
N VAL A 38 -3.02 0.53 -19.60
CA VAL A 38 -4.38 0.49 -19.03
C VAL A 38 -5.15 1.72 -19.46
N ASP A 39 -6.47 1.67 -19.39
CA ASP A 39 -7.27 2.83 -19.71
C ASP A 39 -7.21 3.90 -18.59
N SER A 40 -7.67 5.11 -18.91
CA SER A 40 -7.63 6.23 -17.96
C SER A 40 -8.46 6.00 -16.69
N VAL A 41 -9.52 5.18 -16.78
CA VAL A 41 -10.40 4.88 -15.65
C VAL A 41 -9.66 3.96 -14.68
N THR A 42 -9.10 2.86 -15.19
CA THR A 42 -8.25 1.93 -14.44
C THR A 42 -7.06 2.65 -13.81
N TRP A 43 -6.38 3.51 -14.57
CA TRP A 43 -5.26 4.28 -14.03
C TRP A 43 -5.69 5.19 -12.87
N ASN A 44 -6.85 5.85 -12.97
CA ASN A 44 -7.37 6.68 -11.86
C ASN A 44 -7.64 5.86 -10.59
N VAL A 45 -8.12 4.62 -10.73
CA VAL A 45 -8.30 3.70 -9.61
C VAL A 45 -6.95 3.37 -8.96
N VAL A 46 -5.92 3.08 -9.74
CA VAL A 46 -4.55 2.83 -9.22
C VAL A 46 -4.01 4.04 -8.44
N ARG A 47 -4.16 5.25 -8.99
CA ARG A 47 -3.73 6.49 -8.33
C ARG A 47 -4.43 6.67 -6.97
N LYS A 48 -5.75 6.49 -6.96
CA LYS A 48 -6.55 6.57 -5.75
C LYS A 48 -6.15 5.50 -4.72
N LEU A 49 -5.98 4.26 -5.15
CA LEU A 49 -5.58 3.16 -4.26
C LEU A 49 -4.23 3.44 -3.57
N LYS A 50 -3.28 4.03 -4.30
CA LYS A 50 -2.00 4.49 -3.74
C LYS A 50 -2.19 5.61 -2.70
N ASP A 51 -3.07 6.58 -2.94
CA ASP A 51 -3.39 7.63 -1.96
C ASP A 51 -4.02 7.04 -0.69
N ASP A 52 -5.02 6.18 -0.87
CA ASP A 52 -5.75 5.53 0.22
C ASP A 52 -4.81 4.62 1.04
N THR A 53 -3.86 3.93 0.41
CA THR A 53 -2.84 3.12 1.09
C THR A 53 -1.93 3.97 1.97
N ILE A 54 -1.46 5.12 1.47
CA ILE A 54 -0.63 6.05 2.25
C ILE A 54 -1.42 6.59 3.44
N ALA A 55 -2.69 6.97 3.22
CA ALA A 55 -3.56 7.46 4.28
C ALA A 55 -3.77 6.39 5.37
N MET A 56 -4.04 5.14 4.97
CA MET A 56 -4.17 4.00 5.88
C MET A 56 -2.93 3.83 6.76
N ILE A 57 -1.72 3.84 6.17
CA ILE A 57 -0.47 3.71 6.94
C ILE A 57 -0.30 4.85 7.94
N ASN A 58 -0.60 6.09 7.53
CA ASN A 58 -0.50 7.25 8.41
C ASN A 58 -1.53 7.19 9.55
N ASN A 59 -2.75 6.73 9.27
CA ASN A 59 -3.80 6.57 10.27
C ASN A 59 -3.47 5.44 11.25
N ALA A 60 -2.83 4.36 10.79
CA ALA A 60 -2.38 3.28 11.65
C ALA A 60 -1.37 3.78 12.70
N VAL A 61 -0.47 4.71 12.34
CA VAL A 61 0.44 5.35 13.31
C VAL A 61 -0.30 6.24 14.30
N GLN A 62 -1.26 7.04 13.83
CA GLN A 62 -2.05 7.94 14.70
C GLN A 62 -2.92 7.17 15.72
N GLY A 63 -3.34 5.96 15.39
CA GLY A 63 -4.13 5.09 16.27
C GLY A 63 -3.32 4.35 17.33
N LEU A 64 -1.99 4.48 17.34
CA LEU A 64 -1.09 3.81 18.28
C LEU A 64 -0.64 4.75 19.40
N SER A 65 -0.23 4.18 20.52
CA SER A 65 0.33 4.92 21.64
C SER A 65 1.71 5.50 21.31
N ALA A 66 2.13 6.53 22.04
CA ALA A 66 3.41 7.21 21.81
C ALA A 66 4.64 6.32 22.07
N ASP A 67 4.49 5.26 22.87
CA ASP A 67 5.49 4.25 23.19
C ASP A 67 5.45 3.02 22.27
N ALA A 68 4.52 2.98 21.32
CA ALA A 68 4.38 1.88 20.38
C ALA A 68 5.61 1.72 19.48
N ASN A 69 5.94 0.47 19.15
CA ASN A 69 7.08 0.14 18.29
C ASN A 69 6.65 -0.31 16.88
N GLY A 70 7.63 -0.58 16.01
CA GLY A 70 7.36 -0.99 14.64
C GLY A 70 6.63 -2.33 14.48
N ILE A 71 6.71 -3.24 15.46
CA ILE A 71 5.94 -4.50 15.43
C ILE A 71 4.46 -4.19 15.60
N GLU A 72 4.12 -3.27 16.51
CA GLU A 72 2.74 -2.85 16.73
C GLU A 72 2.14 -2.13 15.52
N LEU A 73 2.93 -1.28 14.84
CA LEU A 73 2.54 -0.70 13.54
C LEU A 73 2.29 -1.77 12.48
N SER A 74 3.19 -2.75 12.36
CA SER A 74 3.02 -3.85 11.40
C SER A 74 1.74 -4.65 11.67
N ARG A 75 1.45 -4.91 12.95
CA ARG A 75 0.23 -5.60 13.37
C ARG A 75 -1.02 -4.77 13.04
N ALA A 76 -1.02 -3.47 13.35
CA ALA A 76 -2.14 -2.58 13.07
C ALA A 76 -2.46 -2.52 11.56
N ILE A 77 -1.43 -2.41 10.71
CA ILE A 77 -1.59 -2.44 9.26
C ILE A 77 -2.19 -3.77 8.79
N LEU A 78 -1.62 -4.89 9.22
CA LEU A 78 -2.10 -6.22 8.82
C LEU A 78 -3.53 -6.49 9.30
N GLN A 79 -3.87 -6.06 10.51
CA GLN A 79 -5.21 -6.22 11.07
C GLN A 79 -6.22 -5.35 10.32
N HIS A 80 -5.86 -4.11 9.98
CA HIS A 80 -6.70 -3.27 9.13
C HIS A 80 -6.94 -3.94 7.77
N MET A 81 -5.88 -4.42 7.10
CA MET A 81 -6.02 -5.13 5.83
C MET A 81 -6.92 -6.38 5.94
N ALA A 82 -6.82 -7.13 7.04
CA ALA A 82 -7.64 -8.32 7.27
C ALA A 82 -9.11 -8.00 7.58
N SER A 83 -9.42 -6.77 8.02
CA SER A 83 -10.79 -6.31 8.31
C SER A 83 -11.54 -5.77 7.09
N ILE A 84 -10.88 -5.66 5.94
CA ILE A 84 -11.51 -5.15 4.71
C ILE A 84 -12.28 -6.29 4.06
N ASP A 85 -13.62 -6.24 4.12
CA ASP A 85 -14.50 -7.27 3.55
C ASP A 85 -14.30 -7.42 2.03
N GLU A 86 -14.30 -6.31 1.30
CA GLU A 86 -14.04 -6.28 -0.15
C GLU A 86 -12.70 -5.61 -0.40
N ASN A 87 -11.67 -6.43 -0.65
CA ASN A 87 -10.30 -5.96 -0.75
C ASN A 87 -10.08 -5.08 -2.01
N PRO A 88 -9.86 -3.76 -1.87
CA PRO A 88 -9.69 -2.86 -3.01
C PRO A 88 -8.40 -3.15 -3.80
N TYR A 89 -7.41 -3.80 -3.19
CA TYR A 89 -6.19 -4.23 -3.86
C TYR A 89 -6.51 -5.33 -4.90
N ASP A 90 -7.31 -6.33 -4.53
CA ASP A 90 -7.69 -7.42 -5.41
C ASP A 90 -8.61 -6.92 -6.54
N LEU A 91 -9.58 -6.07 -6.21
CA LEU A 91 -10.45 -5.44 -7.21
C LEU A 91 -9.66 -4.65 -8.26
N THR A 92 -8.65 -3.89 -7.81
CA THR A 92 -7.81 -3.08 -8.71
C THR A 92 -6.94 -3.96 -9.59
N ILE A 93 -6.41 -5.07 -9.06
CA ILE A 93 -5.67 -6.07 -9.85
C ILE A 93 -6.57 -6.67 -10.94
N GLU A 94 -7.80 -7.05 -10.61
CA GLU A 94 -8.74 -7.60 -11.60
C GLU A 94 -9.11 -6.58 -12.67
N LEU A 95 -9.23 -5.30 -12.33
CA LEU A 95 -9.46 -4.23 -13.29
C LEU A 95 -8.27 -4.08 -14.26
N ILE A 96 -7.04 -4.06 -13.74
CA ILE A 96 -5.81 -4.02 -14.55
C ILE A 96 -5.75 -5.23 -15.49
N LYS A 97 -6.00 -6.45 -14.99
CA LYS A 97 -5.98 -7.67 -15.81
C LYS A 97 -6.98 -7.60 -16.97
N LYS A 98 -8.18 -7.09 -16.73
CA LYS A 98 -9.20 -6.92 -17.77
C LYS A 98 -8.75 -5.99 -18.88
N ASP A 99 -8.03 -4.91 -18.55
CA ASP A 99 -7.50 -4.01 -19.56
C ASP A 99 -6.36 -4.65 -20.36
N ILE A 100 -5.45 -5.36 -19.70
CA ILE A 100 -4.37 -6.08 -20.39
C ILE A 100 -4.94 -7.16 -21.34
N GLN A 101 -5.99 -7.89 -20.93
CA GLN A 101 -6.67 -8.87 -21.79
C GLN A 101 -7.40 -8.27 -23.01
N LYS A 102 -7.68 -6.96 -23.01
CA LYS A 102 -8.21 -6.29 -24.22
C LYS A 102 -7.11 -5.93 -25.21
N LEU A 103 -5.86 -5.85 -24.74
CA LEU A 103 -4.69 -5.49 -25.56
C LEU A 103 -4.04 -6.71 -26.22
N PHE A 104 -4.20 -7.91 -25.66
CA PHE A 104 -3.59 -9.18 -26.10
C PHE A 104 -4.61 -10.32 -26.12
#